data_AF-A0A346QQK2-F1
#
_entry.id   AF-A0A346QQK2-F1
#
_cell.length_a   1.000
_cell.length_b   1.000
_cell.length_c   1.000
_cell.angle_alpha   90.00
_cell.angle_beta   90.00
_cell.angle_gamma   90.00
#
_symmetry.space_group_name_H-M   'P 1'
#
loop_
_entity.id
_entity.type
_entity.pdbx_description
1 polymer ?
#
loop_
_entity_poly.entity_id
_entity_poly.type
_entity_poly.pdbx_seq_one_letter_code
_entity_poly.pdbx_strand_id
1 'polypeptide(L)'
;HGWVYGLDGALRGITREHNFPCLDKSRYGLVELPVVEAGGLIWVHPTPGATIDLADYLGPLAADFEHFDIDGHVSYRKSVLVKNANWKLLLKTYLEGYHVPFLHRTTIAPAFRKGVLAHALHGPHIRIAAARSNILDALETDPERWRVLDYASVYYTLFPNTFFIMHPDYVSLNKFYP
;
A
#
# COMPACT_ATOMS: atom_id res chain seq x y z
N HIS A 1 22.31 -7.36 25.13
CA HIS A 1 22.98 -7.24 26.45
C HIS A 1 22.44 -6.07 27.29
N GLY A 2 21.12 -5.84 27.34
CA GLY A 2 20.54 -4.77 28.16
C GLY A 2 20.92 -3.34 27.74
N TRP A 3 21.21 -3.11 26.46
CA TRP A 3 21.36 -1.74 25.96
C TRP A 3 19.97 -1.12 25.83
N VAL A 4 19.85 0.16 26.19
CA VAL A 4 18.58 0.88 26.22
C VAL A 4 18.63 2.00 25.21
N TYR A 5 17.65 2.04 24.32
CA TYR A 5 17.51 3.07 23.29
C TYR A 5 16.26 3.89 23.57
N GLY A 6 16.32 5.19 23.26
CA GLY A 6 15.13 6.04 23.22
C GLY A 6 14.25 5.69 22.02
N LEU A 7 13.02 6.23 21.99
CA LEU A 7 12.15 6.13 20.82
C LEU A 7 12.70 6.90 19.60
N ASP A 8 13.63 7.83 19.84
CA ASP A 8 14.43 8.54 18.84
C ASP A 8 15.65 7.73 18.37
N GLY A 9 15.81 6.48 18.82
CA GLY A 9 16.92 5.61 18.44
C GLY A 9 18.25 5.91 19.14
N ALA A 10 18.35 6.97 19.94
CA ALA A 10 19.58 7.32 20.64
C ALA A 10 19.92 6.29 21.74
N LEU A 11 21.19 5.87 21.84
CA LEU A 11 21.66 4.98 22.90
C LEU A 11 21.69 5.71 24.25
N ARG A 12 20.79 5.32 25.17
CA ARG A 12 20.65 5.94 26.50
C ARG A 12 21.48 5.25 27.57
N GLY A 13 21.53 3.92 27.53
CA GLY A 13 22.18 3.13 28.57
C GLY A 13 22.87 1.90 28.03
N ILE A 14 24.01 1.55 28.64
CA ILE A 14 24.71 0.29 28.39
C ILE A 14 24.93 -0.44 29.72
N THR A 15 24.86 -1.77 29.69
CA THR A 15 25.14 -2.60 30.87
C THR A 15 26.59 -2.44 31.31
N ARG A 16 26.80 -2.18 32.61
CA ARG A 16 28.14 -1.97 33.21
C ARG A 16 28.96 -0.91 32.46
N GLU A 17 28.37 0.27 32.23
CA GLU A 17 28.99 1.39 31.50
C GLU A 17 30.40 1.76 31.99
N HIS A 18 30.67 1.63 33.29
CA HIS A 18 31.99 1.85 33.89
C HIS A 18 33.12 1.00 33.27
N ASN A 19 32.80 -0.14 32.63
CA ASN A 19 33.79 -0.97 31.92
C ASN A 19 34.15 -0.43 30.53
N PHE A 20 33.46 0.61 30.05
CA PHE A 20 33.64 1.21 28.73
C PHE A 20 33.87 2.73 28.84
N PRO A 21 34.89 3.20 29.58
CA PRO A 21 35.07 4.63 29.88
C PRO A 21 35.31 5.51 28.64
N CYS A 22 35.71 4.92 27.52
CA CYS A 22 35.97 5.62 26.26
C CYS A 22 34.82 5.48 25.24
N LEU A 23 33.70 4.84 25.59
CA LEU A 23 32.59 4.63 24.66
C LEU A 23 31.78 5.92 24.54
N ASP A 24 31.73 6.45 23.32
CA ASP A 24 30.87 7.57 22.96
C ASP A 24 29.51 7.05 22.46
N LYS A 25 28.48 7.13 23.30
CA LYS A 25 27.13 6.62 23.00
C LYS A 25 26.52 7.25 21.75
N SER A 26 26.91 8.48 21.39
CA SER A 26 26.36 9.17 20.21
C SER A 26 26.65 8.43 18.90
N ARG A 27 27.73 7.62 18.88
CA ARG A 27 28.17 6.83 17.72
C ARG A 27 27.50 5.47 17.61
N TYR A 28 26.65 5.11 18.58
CA TYR A 28 26.03 3.79 18.69
C TYR A 28 24.50 3.86 18.80
N GLY A 29 23.88 4.91 18.25
CA GLY A 29 22.43 4.95 18.05
C GLY A 29 21.94 3.87 17.08
N LEU A 30 20.63 3.64 17.07
CA LEU A 30 19.99 2.85 16.02
C LEU A 30 20.17 3.54 14.66
N VAL A 31 20.20 2.75 13.59
CA VAL A 31 20.24 3.27 12.23
C VAL A 31 18.89 3.90 11.91
N GLU A 32 18.87 5.22 11.72
CA GLU A 32 17.68 5.95 11.31
C GLU A 32 17.33 5.67 9.85
N LEU A 33 16.05 5.42 9.59
CA LEU A 33 15.51 5.28 8.24
C LEU A 33 14.58 6.46 7.95
N PRO A 34 14.66 7.07 6.76
CA PRO A 34 13.75 8.13 6.36
C PRO A 34 12.30 7.65 6.41
N VAL A 35 11.44 8.48 7.01
CA VAL A 35 10.00 8.21 7.13
C VAL A 35 9.22 9.48 6.82
N VAL A 36 8.11 9.34 6.10
CA VAL A 36 7.12 10.42 5.88
C VAL A 36 5.71 9.88 6.05
N GLU A 37 4.79 10.74 6.45
CA GLU A 37 3.37 10.45 6.56
C GLU A 37 2.61 11.25 5.50
N ALA A 38 1.75 10.58 4.73
CA ALA A 38 0.92 11.19 3.69
C ALA A 38 -0.13 10.19 3.17
N GLY A 39 -1.29 10.69 2.73
CA GLY A 39 -2.39 9.87 2.23
C GLY A 39 -2.86 8.80 3.23
N GLY A 40 -2.81 9.12 4.54
CA GLY A 40 -3.15 8.21 5.64
C GLY A 40 -2.21 7.02 5.84
N LEU A 41 -0.98 7.09 5.33
CA LEU A 41 0.00 6.01 5.38
C LEU A 41 1.37 6.49 5.85
N ILE A 42 2.11 5.56 6.47
CA ILE A 42 3.53 5.74 6.81
C ILE A 42 4.40 5.12 5.71
N TRP A 43 5.26 5.94 5.11
CA TRP A 43 6.18 5.58 4.04
C TRP A 43 7.60 5.53 4.59
N VAL A 44 8.32 4.44 4.33
CA VAL A 44 9.68 4.24 4.85
C VAL A 44 10.62 3.93 3.69
N HIS A 45 11.75 4.64 3.63
CA HIS A 45 12.82 4.32 2.70
C HIS A 45 13.82 3.37 3.38
N PRO A 46 14.18 2.22 2.76
CA PRO A 46 15.02 1.21 3.41
C PRO A 46 16.51 1.59 3.47
N THR A 47 16.92 2.67 2.80
CA THR A 47 18.31 3.17 2.78
C THR A 47 18.48 4.34 3.75
N PRO A 48 19.39 4.25 4.74
CA PRO A 48 19.72 5.34 5.64
C PRO A 48 20.22 6.57 4.87
N GLY A 49 19.82 7.76 5.31
CA GLY A 49 20.23 9.04 4.69
C GLY A 49 19.63 9.33 3.31
N ALA A 50 18.77 8.45 2.79
CA ALA A 50 17.98 8.76 1.60
C ALA A 50 16.92 9.83 1.89
N THR A 51 16.36 10.41 0.83
CA THR A 51 15.22 11.34 0.93
C THR A 51 13.99 10.69 0.34
N ILE A 52 12.81 11.03 0.87
CA ILE A 52 11.52 10.61 0.31
C ILE A 52 10.86 11.86 -0.26
N ASP A 53 10.78 11.94 -1.58
CA ASP A 53 9.88 12.86 -2.27
C ASP A 53 8.65 12.08 -2.71
N LEU A 54 7.62 12.07 -1.86
CA LEU A 54 6.44 11.28 -2.13
C LEU A 54 5.57 11.89 -3.24
N ALA A 55 5.61 13.21 -3.40
CA ALA A 55 4.86 13.91 -4.44
C ALA A 55 5.40 13.53 -5.82
N ASP A 56 6.72 13.50 -5.99
CA ASP A 56 7.36 12.99 -7.22
C ASP A 56 7.10 11.49 -7.40
N TYR A 57 7.25 10.71 -6.31
CA TYR A 57 7.11 9.26 -6.36
C TYR A 57 5.72 8.79 -6.79
N LEU A 58 4.66 9.30 -6.15
CA LEU A 58 3.27 8.95 -6.47
C LEU A 58 2.73 9.74 -7.65
N GLY A 59 3.28 10.92 -7.92
CA GLY A 59 2.80 11.84 -8.93
C GLY A 59 1.29 12.12 -8.76
N PRO A 60 0.49 12.02 -9.83
CA PRO A 60 -0.95 12.25 -9.76
C PRO A 60 -1.72 11.35 -8.79
N LEU A 61 -1.15 10.19 -8.41
CA LEU A 61 -1.81 9.26 -7.50
C LEU A 61 -1.91 9.81 -6.08
N ALA A 62 -1.05 10.76 -5.68
CA ALA A 62 -1.09 11.35 -4.34
C ALA A 62 -2.49 11.91 -4.02
N ALA A 63 -3.11 12.60 -4.99
CA ALA A 63 -4.46 13.15 -4.84
C ALA A 63 -5.54 12.08 -4.64
N ASP A 64 -5.37 10.89 -5.24
CA ASP A 64 -6.29 9.78 -5.02
C ASP A 64 -6.25 9.32 -3.56
N PHE A 65 -5.05 9.15 -2.98
CA PHE A 65 -4.90 8.69 -1.59
C PHE A 65 -5.44 9.71 -0.57
N GLU A 66 -5.27 11.00 -0.84
CA GLU A 66 -5.91 12.07 -0.05
C GLU A 66 -7.45 12.02 -0.19
N HIS A 67 -7.97 11.75 -1.38
CA HIS A 67 -9.41 11.67 -1.61
C HIS A 67 -10.09 10.46 -0.93
N PHE A 68 -9.37 9.36 -0.74
CA PHE A 68 -9.91 8.17 -0.09
C PHE A 68 -9.93 8.23 1.45
N ASP A 69 -9.39 9.30 2.06
CA ASP A 69 -9.48 9.54 3.51
C ASP A 69 -9.05 8.33 4.35
N ILE A 70 -7.88 7.77 4.01
CA ILE A 70 -7.40 6.51 4.60
C ILE A 70 -7.04 6.68 6.08
N ASP A 71 -6.64 7.88 6.50
CA ASP A 71 -6.41 8.25 7.90
C ASP A 71 -7.69 8.24 8.76
N GLY A 72 -8.87 8.39 8.14
CA GLY A 72 -10.16 8.18 8.80
C GLY A 72 -10.48 6.72 9.14
N HIS A 73 -9.71 5.76 8.61
CA HIS A 73 -9.95 4.32 8.79
C HIS A 73 -9.18 3.75 9.99
N VAL A 74 -9.64 2.58 10.47
CA VAL A 74 -8.97 1.81 11.53
C VAL A 74 -8.56 0.43 11.04
N SER A 75 -7.48 -0.12 11.61
CA SER A 75 -7.06 -1.49 11.33
C SER A 75 -8.09 -2.49 11.86
N TYR A 76 -8.92 -3.02 10.96
CA TYR A 76 -9.93 -4.04 11.30
C TYR A 76 -9.33 -5.46 11.40
N ARG A 77 -8.52 -5.85 10.40
CA ARG A 77 -7.96 -7.21 10.32
C ARG A 77 -6.59 -7.21 9.65
N LYS A 78 -5.69 -8.04 10.19
CA LYS A 78 -4.39 -8.35 9.59
C LYS A 78 -4.20 -9.86 9.48
N SER A 79 -3.74 -10.33 8.32
CA SER A 79 -3.38 -11.73 8.11
C SER A 79 -2.05 -11.85 7.39
N VAL A 80 -1.28 -12.87 7.72
CA VAL A 80 -0.02 -13.20 7.05
C VAL A 80 -0.14 -14.62 6.50
N LEU A 81 0.17 -14.78 5.22
CA LEU A 81 0.20 -16.08 4.56
C LEU A 81 1.57 -16.29 3.92
N VAL A 82 2.14 -17.48 4.16
CA VAL A 82 3.37 -17.92 3.51
C VAL A 82 2.99 -18.85 2.36
N LYS A 83 3.51 -18.59 1.16
CA LYS A 83 3.28 -19.39 -0.04
C LYS A 83 4.62 -19.71 -0.69
N ASN A 84 4.78 -20.95 -1.14
CA ASN A 84 5.93 -21.35 -1.95
C ASN A 84 5.74 -20.88 -3.41
N ALA A 85 5.82 -19.57 -3.60
CA ALA A 85 5.64 -18.91 -4.89
C ALA A 85 6.48 -17.63 -4.93
N ASN A 86 6.91 -17.23 -6.13
CA ASN A 86 7.56 -15.94 -6.29
C ASN A 86 6.54 -14.81 -6.03
N TRP A 87 6.89 -13.85 -5.17
CA TRP A 87 6.03 -12.72 -4.81
C TRP A 87 5.50 -11.94 -6.03
N LYS A 88 6.28 -11.86 -7.10
CA LYS A 88 5.88 -11.19 -8.36
C LYS A 88 4.72 -11.90 -9.06
N LEU A 89 4.63 -13.23 -8.95
CA LEU A 89 3.52 -13.98 -9.53
C LEU A 89 2.22 -13.67 -8.79
N LEU A 90 2.28 -13.55 -7.47
CA LEU A 90 1.14 -13.19 -6.64
C LEU A 90 0.66 -11.76 -6.92
N LEU A 91 1.56 -10.82 -7.18
CA LEU A 91 1.19 -9.47 -7.58
C LEU A 91 0.58 -9.43 -8.99
N LYS A 92 1.15 -10.17 -9.95
CA LYS A 92 0.68 -10.19 -11.34
C LYS A 92 -0.76 -10.67 -11.51
N THR A 93 -1.27 -11.53 -10.64
CA THR A 93 -2.69 -11.96 -10.71
C THR A 93 -3.66 -10.81 -10.46
N TYR A 94 -3.21 -9.69 -9.90
CA TYR A 94 -4.03 -8.50 -9.73
C TYR A 94 -3.96 -7.52 -10.90
N LEU A 95 -3.05 -7.74 -11.86
CA LEU A 95 -2.88 -6.87 -13.02
C LEU A 95 -3.76 -7.27 -14.22
N GLU A 96 -4.58 -8.29 -14.06
CA GLU A 96 -5.43 -8.82 -15.12
C GLU A 96 -6.77 -9.36 -14.58
N GLY A 97 -7.76 -9.44 -15.47
CA GLY A 97 -9.09 -10.00 -15.19
C GLY A 97 -9.37 -11.29 -15.97
N TYR A 98 -8.37 -11.86 -16.64
CA TYR A 98 -8.48 -13.04 -17.48
C TYR A 98 -8.82 -14.31 -16.69
N HIS A 99 -8.24 -14.47 -15.50
CA HIS A 99 -8.54 -15.64 -14.65
C HIS A 99 -9.90 -15.55 -13.95
N VAL A 100 -10.45 -14.34 -13.79
CA VAL A 100 -11.61 -14.06 -12.92
C VAL A 100 -12.85 -14.88 -13.33
N PRO A 101 -13.28 -14.94 -14.61
CA PRO A 101 -14.46 -15.71 -14.99
C PRO A 101 -14.36 -17.22 -14.71
N PHE A 102 -13.13 -17.74 -14.60
CA PHE A 102 -12.87 -19.16 -14.42
C PHE A 102 -12.63 -19.52 -12.95
N LEU A 103 -11.62 -18.89 -12.32
CA LEU A 103 -11.24 -19.20 -10.94
C LEU A 103 -12.19 -18.60 -9.90
N HIS A 104 -12.85 -17.49 -10.24
CA HIS A 104 -13.78 -16.79 -9.35
C HIS A 104 -15.25 -16.95 -9.75
N ARG A 105 -15.57 -17.98 -10.54
CA ARG A 105 -16.94 -18.21 -11.07
C ARG A 105 -18.03 -18.14 -10.02
N THR A 106 -17.79 -18.70 -8.84
CA THR A 106 -18.75 -18.76 -7.72
C THR A 106 -18.48 -17.73 -6.61
N THR A 107 -17.52 -16.81 -6.82
CA THR A 107 -17.16 -15.79 -5.83
C THR A 107 -17.35 -14.39 -6.42
N ILE A 108 -16.28 -13.72 -6.86
CA ILE A 108 -16.35 -12.32 -7.28
C ILE A 108 -16.80 -12.11 -8.73
N ALA A 109 -16.69 -13.13 -9.60
CA ALA A 109 -16.95 -12.95 -11.03
C ALA A 109 -18.35 -12.39 -11.38
N PRO A 110 -19.45 -12.75 -10.69
CA PRO A 110 -20.78 -12.18 -10.95
C PRO A 110 -20.87 -10.66 -10.73
N ALA A 111 -20.00 -10.09 -9.90
CA ALA A 111 -20.01 -8.66 -9.57
C ALA A 111 -19.34 -7.79 -10.65
N PHE A 112 -18.66 -8.38 -11.63
CA PHE A 112 -17.85 -7.66 -12.62
C PHE A 112 -18.29 -7.92 -14.06
N ARG A 113 -18.11 -6.93 -14.93
CA ARG A 113 -18.16 -7.12 -16.38
C ARG A 113 -16.91 -7.83 -16.84
N LYS A 114 -17.09 -8.99 -17.49
CA LYS A 114 -15.99 -9.87 -17.89
C LYS A 114 -15.03 -9.15 -18.83
N GLY A 115 -13.76 -9.04 -18.44
CA GLY A 115 -12.69 -8.49 -19.28
C GLY A 115 -12.72 -6.98 -19.49
N VAL A 116 -13.57 -6.23 -18.77
CA VAL A 116 -13.66 -4.77 -18.90
C VAL A 116 -12.82 -4.10 -17.80
N LEU A 117 -11.59 -3.73 -18.17
CA LEU A 117 -10.62 -3.06 -17.31
C LEU A 117 -10.11 -1.79 -18.01
N ALA A 118 -9.94 -0.71 -17.26
CA ALA A 118 -9.14 0.44 -17.66
C ALA A 118 -7.90 0.53 -16.78
N HIS A 119 -6.78 0.99 -17.33
CA HIS A 119 -5.55 1.18 -16.56
C HIS A 119 -4.84 2.48 -16.94
N ALA A 120 -4.07 3.01 -15.98
CA ALA A 120 -3.18 4.14 -16.17
C ALA A 120 -1.83 3.83 -15.50
N LEU A 121 -0.74 4.21 -16.17
CA LEU A 121 0.62 4.11 -15.66
C LEU A 121 1.02 5.46 -15.07
N HIS A 122 1.61 5.44 -13.87
CA HIS A 122 2.10 6.61 -13.17
C HIS A 122 3.51 6.31 -12.66
N GLY A 123 4.52 6.58 -13.49
CA GLY A 123 5.88 6.14 -13.24
C GLY A 123 5.93 4.62 -13.03
N PRO A 124 6.44 4.11 -11.90
CA PRO A 124 6.47 2.68 -11.60
C PRO A 124 5.13 2.12 -11.07
N HIS A 125 4.11 2.98 -10.90
CA HIS A 125 2.82 2.63 -10.34
C HIS A 125 1.76 2.37 -11.41
N ILE A 126 0.76 1.57 -11.06
CA ILE A 126 -0.37 1.26 -11.94
C ILE A 126 -1.66 1.49 -11.19
N ARG A 127 -2.57 2.26 -11.76
CA ARG A 127 -3.98 2.35 -11.33
C ARG A 127 -4.83 1.55 -12.30
N ILE A 128 -5.70 0.68 -11.78
CA ILE A 128 -6.64 -0.11 -12.58
C ILE A 128 -8.05 0.11 -12.04
N ALA A 129 -9.00 0.25 -12.94
CA ALA A 129 -10.43 0.28 -12.65
C ALA A 129 -11.09 -0.93 -13.34
N ALA A 130 -11.65 -1.83 -12.54
CA ALA A 130 -12.41 -2.97 -13.03
C ALA A 130 -13.91 -2.66 -13.00
N ALA A 131 -14.56 -2.71 -14.16
CA ALA A 131 -15.97 -2.36 -14.27
C ALA A 131 -16.86 -3.39 -13.56
N ARG A 132 -17.72 -2.91 -12.65
CA ARG A 132 -18.76 -3.73 -12.03
C ARG A 132 -19.87 -4.04 -13.04
N SER A 133 -20.67 -5.07 -12.75
CA SER A 133 -21.77 -5.50 -13.61
C SER A 133 -22.76 -4.37 -13.92
N ASN A 134 -22.96 -3.42 -12.99
CA ASN A 134 -23.83 -2.26 -13.11
C ASN A 134 -23.17 -1.02 -13.75
N ILE A 135 -21.96 -1.12 -14.35
CA ILE A 135 -21.24 0.06 -14.90
C ILE A 135 -22.07 0.92 -15.88
N LEU A 136 -23.03 0.33 -16.60
CA LEU A 136 -23.87 1.06 -17.56
C LEU A 136 -24.90 1.97 -16.88
N ASP A 137 -25.27 1.68 -15.64
CA ASP A 137 -26.20 2.50 -14.84
C ASP A 137 -25.59 3.89 -14.56
N ALA A 138 -24.27 4.05 -14.69
CA ALA A 138 -23.58 5.34 -14.61
C ALA A 138 -24.02 6.30 -15.73
N LEU A 139 -24.46 5.79 -16.89
CA LEU A 139 -24.94 6.62 -18.00
C LEU A 139 -26.28 7.31 -17.70
N GLU A 140 -27.02 6.77 -16.73
CA GLU A 140 -28.32 7.29 -16.28
C GLU A 140 -28.20 8.12 -15.01
N THR A 141 -26.98 8.21 -14.45
CA THR A 141 -26.70 8.93 -13.21
C THR A 141 -26.11 10.30 -13.52
N ASP A 142 -26.51 11.30 -12.74
CA ASP A 142 -25.92 12.64 -12.79
C ASP A 142 -24.39 12.54 -12.54
N PRO A 143 -23.54 12.97 -13.47
CA PRO A 143 -22.08 12.91 -13.32
C PRO A 143 -21.55 13.62 -12.07
N GLU A 144 -22.24 14.65 -11.58
CA GLU A 144 -21.83 15.36 -10.35
C GLU A 144 -22.08 14.54 -9.08
N ARG A 145 -22.95 13.54 -9.14
CA ARG A 145 -23.28 12.64 -8.03
C ARG A 145 -22.56 11.30 -8.11
N TRP A 146 -21.81 11.08 -9.18
CA TRP A 146 -21.17 9.81 -9.42
C TRP A 146 -20.05 9.56 -8.40
N ARG A 147 -20.08 8.41 -7.73
CA ARG A 147 -18.92 7.85 -7.03
C ARG A 147 -18.35 6.69 -7.83
N VAL A 148 -17.07 6.78 -8.20
CA VAL A 148 -16.41 5.76 -9.03
C VAL A 148 -16.55 4.34 -8.44
N LEU A 149 -16.49 4.21 -7.11
CA LEU A 149 -16.53 2.93 -6.40
C LEU A 149 -17.89 2.20 -6.48
N ASP A 150 -18.96 2.90 -6.85
CA ASP A 150 -20.29 2.31 -7.05
C ASP A 150 -20.38 1.49 -8.35
N TYR A 151 -19.52 1.80 -9.32
CA TYR A 151 -19.58 1.24 -10.68
C TYR A 151 -18.27 0.57 -11.11
N ALA A 152 -17.18 0.79 -10.39
CA ALA A 152 -15.91 0.12 -10.60
C ALA A 152 -15.24 -0.25 -9.27
N SER A 153 -14.36 -1.25 -9.30
CA SER A 153 -13.36 -1.42 -8.25
C SER A 153 -12.06 -0.77 -8.71
N VAL A 154 -11.57 0.18 -7.93
CA VAL A 154 -10.31 0.88 -8.22
C VAL A 154 -9.22 0.31 -7.33
N TYR A 155 -8.09 -0.06 -7.93
CA TYR A 155 -6.97 -0.63 -7.21
C TYR A 155 -5.64 -0.22 -7.81
N TYR A 156 -4.62 -0.22 -6.96
CA TYR A 156 -3.31 0.36 -7.23
C TYR A 156 -2.23 -0.67 -6.97
N THR A 157 -1.35 -0.85 -7.96
CA THR A 157 -0.06 -1.46 -7.73
C THR A 157 0.93 -0.35 -7.44
N LEU A 158 1.38 -0.28 -6.19
CA LEU A 158 2.47 0.60 -5.81
C LEU A 158 3.77 -0.22 -5.79
N PHE A 159 4.68 0.12 -6.71
CA PHE A 159 6.01 -0.46 -6.71
C PHE A 159 6.67 -0.33 -5.32
N PRO A 160 7.53 -1.27 -4.89
CA PRO A 160 7.83 -2.53 -5.57
C PRO A 160 6.73 -3.58 -5.44
N ASN A 161 6.01 -3.61 -4.31
CA ASN A 161 5.34 -4.82 -3.88
C ASN A 161 4.03 -4.61 -3.12
N THR A 162 3.47 -3.41 -3.19
CA THR A 162 2.25 -3.06 -2.48
C THR A 162 1.08 -3.02 -3.45
N PHE A 163 -0.05 -3.56 -3.01
CA PHE A 163 -1.28 -3.59 -3.76
C PHE A 163 -2.44 -3.10 -2.91
N PHE A 164 -3.06 -1.99 -3.31
CA PHE A 164 -4.20 -1.37 -2.64
C PHE A 164 -5.48 -1.63 -3.40
N ILE A 165 -6.56 -1.97 -2.70
CA ILE A 165 -7.90 -2.06 -3.28
C ILE A 165 -8.81 -1.14 -2.51
N MET A 166 -9.47 -0.24 -3.22
CA MET A 166 -10.51 0.62 -2.68
C MET A 166 -11.85 -0.11 -2.84
N HIS A 167 -12.44 -0.49 -1.72
CA HIS A 167 -13.83 -0.97 -1.68
C HIS A 167 -14.73 0.18 -1.22
N PRO A 168 -16.06 0.10 -1.46
CA PRO A 168 -16.99 1.15 -1.02
C PRO A 168 -16.94 1.45 0.47
N ASP A 169 -16.65 0.44 1.30
CA ASP A 169 -16.78 0.53 2.77
C ASP A 169 -15.46 0.28 3.52
N TYR A 170 -14.39 -0.13 2.82
CA TYR A 170 -13.10 -0.43 3.44
C TYR A 170 -11.95 -0.45 2.41
N VAL A 171 -10.72 -0.38 2.90
CA VAL A 171 -9.50 -0.46 2.07
C VAL A 171 -8.75 -1.75 2.38
N SER A 172 -8.30 -2.45 1.33
CA SER A 172 -7.39 -3.59 1.47
C SER A 172 -5.97 -3.21 1.07
N LEU A 173 -5.02 -3.32 2.01
CA LEU A 173 -3.59 -3.15 1.77
C LEU A 173 -2.91 -4.52 1.78
N ASN A 174 -2.37 -4.94 0.63
CA ASN A 174 -1.63 -6.19 0.47
C ASN A 174 -0.16 -5.90 0.16
N LYS A 175 0.76 -6.63 0.80
CA LYS A 175 2.21 -6.52 0.55
C LYS A 175 2.80 -7.89 0.28
N PHE A 176 3.60 -8.00 -0.75
CA PHE A 176 4.21 -9.26 -1.19
C PHE A 176 5.72 -9.22 -0.98
N TYR A 177 6.26 -10.11 -0.15
CA TYR A 177 7.68 -10.14 0.16
C TYR A 177 8.33 -11.40 -0.42
N PRO A 178 9.64 -11.34 -0.79
CA PRO A 178 10.39 -12.51 -1.21
C PRO A 178 10.53 -13.56 -0.11
#